data_AF-A0A7G1IF30-F1
#
_entry.id   AF-A0A7G1IF30-F1
#
_cell.length_a   1.000
_cell.length_b   1.000
_cell.length_c   1.000
_cell.angle_alpha   90.00
_cell.angle_beta   90.00
_cell.angle_gamma   90.00
#
_symmetry.space_group_name_H-M   'P 1'
#
loop_
_entity.id
_entity.type
_entity.pdbx_description
1 polymer ?
#
loop_
_entity_poly.entity_id
_entity_poly.type
_entity_poly.pdbx_seq_one_letter_code
_entity_poly.pdbx_strand_id
1 'polypeptide(L)'
;MCCVLAFVVGFAMLGAMTFLPTYMQYVDGVSATTSGLRTLPMVVGMLVTSTGSGVVVGRTGRYKIFPVTGTALTAVAFVLMSRMDATTPAVVQSLYLLVLGAGIGLSMQVLVFVVQSTSDFEDLGVATSGVTFFRTIGGAFGAAVFGSLFVNFLRARMGPAMASSGLSAESVSSPEALHRQPLTVAAPVVQAYAESLGQVFLWAATVAAVAFVLALLLREVPLRDIHNSAVDLGDGFGMPSTETPEKLLENAIGRMLRGDPGMRLRSIAMRPDCRLDVAGLWGLLRINRYQQFFGAARITDIGNHLGLPFEVLEPTFSQLVATGYVVRDGDHMSLTPAGVHQVEYVYSLLLNWIADKLARSPGFEGRPDRGEVETALRHIAYRVLAQRDWGHDWAGEAPTAATPAVASTPTGAIPHPH
;
A
#
# COMPACT_ATOMS: atom_id res chain seq x y z
N MET A 1 19.62 -10.57 -1.74
CA MET A 1 18.92 -11.37 -0.70
C MET A 1 17.44 -11.06 -0.64
N CYS A 2 17.03 -9.79 -0.42
CA CYS A 2 15.60 -9.45 -0.32
C CYS A 2 14.77 -9.88 -1.54
N CYS A 3 15.28 -9.72 -2.77
CA CYS A 3 14.61 -10.20 -3.98
C CYS A 3 14.40 -11.72 -4.01
N VAL A 4 15.36 -12.51 -3.50
CA VAL A 4 15.23 -13.98 -3.45
C VAL A 4 14.17 -14.38 -2.42
N LEU A 5 14.17 -13.74 -1.26
CA LEU A 5 13.13 -13.96 -0.25
C LEU A 5 11.75 -13.53 -0.77
N ALA A 6 11.67 -12.40 -1.48
CA ALA A 6 10.43 -11.91 -2.10
C ALA A 6 9.91 -12.87 -3.18
N PHE A 7 10.81 -13.44 -3.99
CA PHE A 7 10.48 -14.50 -4.93
C PHE A 7 9.87 -15.71 -4.21
N VAL A 8 10.47 -16.18 -3.11
CA VAL A 8 9.92 -17.34 -2.38
C VAL A 8 8.60 -17.02 -1.69
N VAL A 9 8.43 -15.81 -1.16
CA VAL A 9 7.14 -15.35 -0.62
C VAL A 9 6.07 -15.36 -1.71
N GLY A 10 6.38 -14.82 -2.90
CA GLY A 10 5.47 -14.86 -4.05
C GLY A 10 5.13 -16.29 -4.47
N PHE A 11 6.15 -17.15 -4.57
CA PHE A 11 6.03 -18.57 -4.90
C PHE A 11 5.09 -19.31 -3.95
N ALA A 12 5.28 -19.12 -2.64
CA ALA A 12 4.42 -19.71 -1.61
C ALA A 12 3.00 -19.16 -1.68
N MET A 13 2.84 -17.84 -1.83
CA MET A 13 1.55 -17.16 -1.82
C MET A 13 0.66 -17.61 -2.98
N LEU A 14 1.15 -17.51 -4.23
CA LEU A 14 0.34 -17.88 -5.40
C LEU A 14 0.13 -19.38 -5.48
N GLY A 15 1.15 -20.19 -5.18
CA GLY A 15 1.03 -21.65 -5.12
C GLY A 15 -0.04 -22.10 -4.11
N ALA A 16 -0.02 -21.54 -2.90
CA ALA A 16 -1.02 -21.87 -1.88
C ALA A 16 -2.42 -21.38 -2.27
N MET A 17 -2.56 -20.13 -2.71
CA MET A 17 -3.87 -19.56 -3.09
C MET A 17 -4.56 -20.34 -4.23
N THR A 18 -3.79 -20.90 -5.17
CA THR A 18 -4.35 -21.68 -6.27
C THR A 18 -4.80 -23.07 -5.83
N PHE A 19 -3.99 -23.80 -5.05
CA PHE A 19 -4.20 -25.23 -4.80
C PHE A 19 -4.90 -25.56 -3.48
N LEU A 20 -4.97 -24.63 -2.52
CA LEU A 20 -5.73 -24.81 -1.28
C LEU A 20 -7.25 -24.93 -1.50
N PRO A 21 -7.89 -24.04 -2.30
CA PRO A 21 -9.31 -24.20 -2.61
C PRO A 21 -9.57 -25.51 -3.35
N THR A 22 -8.67 -25.91 -4.25
CA THR A 22 -8.72 -27.21 -4.93
C THR A 22 -8.69 -28.37 -3.94
N TYR A 23 -7.79 -28.34 -2.94
CA TYR A 23 -7.76 -29.35 -1.87
C TYR A 23 -9.12 -29.43 -1.17
N MET A 24 -9.66 -28.31 -0.71
CA MET A 24 -10.91 -28.28 0.03
C MET A 24 -12.10 -28.77 -0.81
N GLN A 25 -12.15 -28.41 -2.10
CA GLN A 25 -13.23 -28.84 -2.98
C GLN A 25 -13.17 -30.33 -3.30
N TYR A 26 -12.00 -30.87 -3.66
CA TYR A 26 -11.87 -32.29 -4.02
C TYR A 26 -11.82 -33.20 -2.80
N VAL A 27 -11.16 -32.80 -1.72
CA VAL A 27 -10.92 -33.63 -0.53
C VAL A 27 -12.04 -33.48 0.50
N ASP A 28 -12.40 -32.26 0.88
CA ASP A 28 -13.44 -32.03 1.89
C ASP A 28 -14.86 -31.98 1.30
N GLY A 29 -14.99 -31.93 -0.04
CA GLY A 29 -16.27 -31.89 -0.74
C GLY A 29 -17.06 -30.60 -0.53
N VAL A 30 -16.39 -29.51 -0.15
CA VAL A 30 -17.05 -28.23 0.05
C VAL A 30 -17.21 -27.45 -1.25
N SER A 31 -18.24 -26.62 -1.32
CA SER A 31 -18.48 -25.75 -2.48
C SER A 31 -17.35 -24.73 -2.68
N ALA A 32 -17.20 -24.21 -3.90
CA ALA A 32 -16.25 -23.16 -4.22
C ALA A 32 -16.37 -21.95 -3.27
N THR A 33 -17.59 -21.50 -2.99
CA THR A 33 -17.87 -20.41 -2.05
C THR A 33 -17.39 -20.73 -0.63
N THR A 34 -17.66 -21.94 -0.15
CA THR A 34 -17.25 -22.36 1.21
C THR A 34 -15.73 -22.53 1.30
N SER A 35 -15.08 -23.06 0.25
CA SER A 35 -13.62 -23.15 0.20
C SER A 35 -12.96 -21.76 0.24
N GLY A 36 -13.54 -20.77 -0.44
CA GLY A 36 -13.09 -19.37 -0.36
C GLY A 36 -13.29 -18.76 1.03
N LEU A 37 -14.41 -19.03 1.70
CA LEU A 37 -14.61 -18.61 3.09
C LEU A 37 -13.60 -19.26 4.04
N ARG A 38 -13.26 -20.53 3.81
CA ARG A 38 -12.27 -21.26 4.61
C ARG A 38 -10.83 -20.79 4.39
N THR A 39 -10.52 -20.03 3.34
CA THR A 39 -9.20 -19.39 3.16
C THR A 39 -9.08 -18.04 3.86
N LEU A 40 -10.16 -17.48 4.41
CA LEU A 40 -10.12 -16.22 5.17
C LEU A 40 -9.11 -16.20 6.33
N PRO A 41 -8.96 -17.28 7.15
CA PRO A 41 -7.95 -17.30 8.21
C PRO A 41 -6.53 -17.02 7.71
N MET A 42 -6.18 -17.44 6.49
CA MET A 42 -4.89 -17.13 5.88
C MET A 42 -4.74 -15.63 5.64
N VAL A 43 -5.76 -14.99 5.08
CA VAL A 43 -5.75 -13.54 4.83
C VAL A 43 -5.66 -12.77 6.15
N VAL A 44 -6.42 -13.20 7.17
CA VAL A 44 -6.37 -12.60 8.51
C VAL A 44 -4.98 -12.73 9.12
N GLY A 45 -4.37 -13.92 9.10
CA GLY A 45 -3.02 -14.14 9.61
C GLY A 45 -1.99 -13.26 8.89
N MET A 46 -2.13 -13.12 7.58
CA MET A 46 -1.26 -12.27 6.76
C MET A 46 -1.41 -10.79 7.10
N LEU A 47 -2.64 -10.28 7.19
CA LEU A 47 -2.92 -8.88 7.52
C LEU A 47 -2.42 -8.52 8.93
N VAL A 48 -2.74 -9.34 9.92
CA VAL A 48 -2.37 -9.10 11.32
C VAL A 48 -0.86 -9.07 11.49
N THR A 49 -0.15 -10.03 10.90
CA THR A 49 1.30 -10.11 11.02
C THR A 49 2.04 -9.11 10.14
N SER A 50 1.53 -8.77 8.97
CA SER A 50 2.10 -7.72 8.10
C SER A 50 2.08 -6.36 8.80
N THR A 51 0.90 -5.94 9.28
CA THR A 51 0.76 -4.68 10.01
C THR A 51 1.53 -4.71 11.33
N GLY A 52 1.44 -5.81 12.07
CA GLY A 52 2.12 -5.98 13.36
C GLY A 52 3.65 -5.92 13.24
N SER A 53 4.24 -6.65 12.30
CA SER A 53 5.69 -6.63 12.06
C SER A 53 6.16 -5.23 11.66
N GLY A 54 5.42 -4.55 10.78
CA GLY A 54 5.70 -3.17 10.39
C GLY A 54 5.83 -2.20 11.57
N VAL A 55 4.83 -2.22 12.46
CA VAL A 55 4.82 -1.36 13.67
C VAL A 55 5.97 -1.71 14.60
N VAL A 56 6.25 -2.99 14.81
CA VAL A 56 7.32 -3.42 15.72
C VAL A 56 8.70 -3.09 15.16
N VAL A 57 8.92 -3.30 13.86
CA VAL A 57 10.18 -2.93 13.20
C VAL A 57 10.38 -1.41 13.27
N GLY A 58 9.34 -0.62 12.99
CA GLY A 58 9.41 0.84 13.09
C GLY A 58 9.74 1.36 14.49
N ARG A 59 9.43 0.61 15.54
CA ARG A 59 9.75 0.97 16.94
C ARG A 59 11.08 0.43 17.45
N THR A 60 11.44 -0.79 17.05
CA THR A 60 12.59 -1.52 17.62
C THR A 60 13.85 -1.42 16.77
N GLY A 61 13.71 -1.06 15.50
CA GLY A 61 14.81 -1.04 14.54
C GLY A 61 15.40 -2.43 14.22
N ARG A 62 14.79 -3.51 14.70
CA ARG A 62 15.27 -4.89 14.48
C ARG A 62 14.38 -5.60 13.50
N TYR A 63 14.84 -5.78 12.27
CA TYR A 63 14.05 -6.40 11.22
C TYR A 63 14.39 -7.86 10.97
N LYS A 64 15.63 -8.31 11.27
CA LYS A 64 16.10 -9.64 10.85
C LYS A 64 15.24 -10.79 11.37
N ILE A 65 14.69 -10.65 12.57
CA ILE A 65 13.88 -11.68 13.22
C ILE A 65 12.61 -11.98 12.39
N PHE A 66 12.04 -11.00 11.70
CA PHE A 66 10.75 -11.15 11.02
C PHE A 66 10.82 -12.01 9.74
N PRO A 67 11.71 -11.75 8.76
CA PRO A 67 11.86 -12.66 7.62
C PRO A 67 12.30 -14.07 8.03
N VAL A 68 13.12 -14.20 9.09
CA VAL A 68 13.57 -15.49 9.60
C VAL A 68 12.40 -16.27 10.21
N THR A 69 11.62 -15.65 11.10
CA THR A 69 10.44 -16.30 11.69
C THR A 69 9.33 -16.52 10.68
N GLY A 70 9.12 -15.60 9.75
CA GLY A 70 8.12 -15.71 8.70
C GLY A 70 8.39 -16.87 7.74
N THR A 71 9.63 -17.01 7.27
CA THR A 71 10.04 -18.14 6.42
C THR A 71 10.02 -19.47 7.18
N ALA A 72 10.39 -19.48 8.47
CA ALA A 72 10.25 -20.65 9.33
C ALA A 72 8.78 -21.10 9.47
N LEU A 73 7.89 -20.16 9.78
CA LEU A 73 6.44 -20.43 9.90
C LEU A 73 5.85 -20.91 8.58
N THR A 74 6.27 -20.33 7.45
CA THR A 74 5.85 -20.77 6.12
C THR A 74 6.27 -22.22 5.85
N ALA A 75 7.52 -22.57 6.17
CA ALA A 75 8.01 -23.94 6.02
C ALA A 75 7.24 -24.92 6.92
N VAL A 76 7.02 -24.56 8.19
CA VAL A 76 6.22 -25.34 9.14
C VAL A 76 4.79 -25.51 8.64
N ALA A 77 4.15 -24.46 8.12
CA ALA A 77 2.80 -24.53 7.59
C ALA A 77 2.69 -25.51 6.41
N PHE A 78 3.64 -25.47 5.47
CA PHE A 78 3.66 -26.44 4.36
C PHE A 78 3.89 -27.87 4.82
N VAL A 79 4.73 -28.10 5.84
CA VAL A 79 4.88 -29.44 6.45
C VAL A 79 3.57 -29.89 7.11
N LEU A 80 2.91 -29.02 7.87
CA LEU A 80 1.62 -29.32 8.49
C LEU A 80 0.56 -29.65 7.45
N MET A 81 0.49 -28.86 6.38
CA MET A 81 -0.41 -29.09 5.25
C MET A 81 -0.10 -30.37 4.48
N SER A 82 1.18 -30.76 4.35
CA SER A 82 1.56 -32.02 3.70
C SER A 82 1.05 -33.27 4.45
N ARG A 83 0.69 -33.11 5.73
CA ARG A 83 0.11 -34.16 6.57
C ARG A 83 -1.41 -34.07 6.70
N MET A 84 -2.04 -33.16 5.97
CA MET A 84 -3.49 -33.11 5.92
C MET A 84 -4.03 -34.31 5.14
N ASP A 85 -5.09 -34.89 5.68
CA ASP A 85 -5.87 -35.95 5.07
C ASP A 85 -7.36 -35.59 5.12
N ALA A 86 -8.22 -36.39 4.48
CA ALA A 86 -9.67 -36.21 4.41
C ALA A 86 -10.36 -36.22 5.79
N THR A 87 -9.69 -36.74 6.83
CA THR A 87 -10.22 -36.77 8.21
C THR A 87 -9.86 -35.52 9.02
N THR A 88 -9.07 -34.59 8.45
CA THR A 88 -8.58 -33.41 9.17
C THR A 88 -9.74 -32.45 9.50
N PRO A 89 -9.95 -32.09 10.78
CA PRO A 89 -11.00 -31.14 11.13
C PRO A 89 -10.79 -29.77 10.48
N ALA A 90 -11.87 -29.12 10.04
CA ALA A 90 -11.82 -27.80 9.40
C ALA A 90 -11.15 -26.71 10.29
N VAL A 91 -11.26 -26.84 11.62
CA VAL A 91 -10.60 -25.94 12.58
C VAL A 91 -9.07 -26.08 12.50
N VAL A 92 -8.57 -27.31 12.37
CA VAL A 92 -7.13 -27.59 12.26
C VAL A 92 -6.60 -27.07 10.92
N GLN A 93 -7.36 -27.26 9.83
CA GLN A 93 -7.02 -26.68 8.54
C GLN A 93 -6.97 -25.15 8.61
N SER A 94 -7.96 -24.52 9.25
CA SER A 94 -8.01 -23.06 9.44
C SER A 94 -6.80 -22.55 10.24
N LEU A 95 -6.35 -23.30 11.23
CA LEU A 95 -5.14 -22.98 12.00
C LEU A 95 -3.89 -23.07 11.11
N TYR A 96 -3.75 -24.10 10.28
CA TYR A 96 -2.60 -24.21 9.36
C TYR A 96 -2.58 -23.08 8.34
N LEU A 97 -3.74 -22.69 7.83
CA LEU A 97 -3.91 -21.53 6.96
C LEU A 97 -3.54 -20.23 7.65
N LEU A 98 -3.95 -20.06 8.91
CA LEU A 98 -3.56 -18.91 9.73
C LEU A 98 -2.04 -18.84 9.91
N VAL A 99 -1.39 -19.98 10.20
CA VAL A 99 0.08 -20.07 10.34
C VAL A 99 0.79 -19.77 9.02
N LEU A 100 0.27 -20.27 7.90
CA LEU A 100 0.80 -19.96 6.57
C LEU A 100 0.69 -18.46 6.27
N GLY A 101 -0.50 -17.89 6.48
CA GLY A 101 -0.77 -16.47 6.32
C GLY A 101 0.16 -15.61 7.18
N ALA A 102 0.32 -15.99 8.45
CA ALA A 102 1.25 -15.35 9.38
C ALA A 102 2.70 -15.39 8.88
N GLY A 103 3.17 -16.54 8.38
CA GLY A 103 4.52 -16.68 7.85
C GLY A 103 4.78 -15.77 6.64
N ILE A 104 3.82 -15.73 5.71
CA ILE A 104 3.85 -14.87 4.53
C ILE A 104 3.83 -13.39 4.97
N GLY A 105 2.92 -12.99 5.85
CA GLY A 105 2.74 -11.61 6.29
C GLY A 105 3.95 -11.03 7.03
N LEU A 106 4.58 -11.80 7.92
CA LEU A 106 5.81 -11.40 8.62
C LEU A 106 6.98 -11.11 7.66
N SER A 107 7.03 -11.82 6.54
CA SER A 107 8.11 -11.66 5.55
C SER A 107 7.81 -10.53 4.57
N MET A 108 6.56 -10.41 4.14
CA MET A 108 6.15 -9.57 3.03
C MET A 108 6.50 -8.10 3.23
N GLN A 109 6.10 -7.53 4.37
CA GLN A 109 6.25 -6.10 4.58
C GLN A 109 7.64 -5.70 5.03
N VAL A 110 8.29 -6.58 5.80
CA VAL A 110 9.64 -6.32 6.30
C VAL A 110 10.66 -6.32 5.17
N LEU A 111 10.50 -7.14 4.13
CA LEU A 111 11.41 -7.12 2.97
C LEU A 111 11.36 -5.80 2.20
N VAL A 112 10.17 -5.25 1.99
CA VAL A 112 9.99 -3.94 1.36
C VAL A 112 10.62 -2.86 2.23
N PHE A 113 10.29 -2.85 3.52
CA PHE A 113 10.85 -1.89 4.47
C PHE A 113 12.39 -1.94 4.52
N VAL A 114 12.98 -3.13 4.55
CA VAL A 114 14.43 -3.31 4.56
C VAL A 114 15.04 -2.69 3.31
N VAL A 115 14.53 -3.04 2.13
CA VAL A 115 15.05 -2.47 0.88
C VAL A 115 14.90 -0.96 0.85
N GLN A 116 13.75 -0.45 1.28
CA GLN A 116 13.52 1.00 1.37
C GLN A 116 14.49 1.70 2.33
N SER A 117 14.85 1.05 3.44
CA SER A 117 15.77 1.61 4.43
C SER A 117 17.25 1.49 4.05
N THR A 118 17.61 0.53 3.19
CA THR A 118 18.99 0.26 2.78
C THR A 118 19.36 0.87 1.44
N SER A 119 18.36 1.26 0.64
CA SER A 119 18.56 1.89 -0.67
C SER A 119 18.60 3.40 -0.55
N ASP A 120 19.43 4.03 -1.38
CA ASP A 120 19.40 5.47 -1.56
C ASP A 120 18.09 5.88 -2.26
N PHE A 121 17.60 7.10 -1.98
CA PHE A 121 16.27 7.54 -2.41
C PHE A 121 16.07 7.48 -3.94
N GLU A 122 17.14 7.68 -4.70
CA GLU A 122 17.17 7.61 -6.17
C GLU A 122 16.89 6.20 -6.68
N ASP A 123 17.39 5.21 -5.97
CA ASP A 123 17.22 3.79 -6.29
C ASP A 123 16.00 3.20 -5.55
N LEU A 124 15.30 3.98 -4.71
CA LEU A 124 14.17 3.51 -3.92
C LEU A 124 13.06 2.91 -4.81
N GLY A 125 12.77 3.60 -5.91
CA GLY A 125 11.81 3.12 -6.92
C GLY A 125 12.27 1.83 -7.58
N VAL A 126 13.54 1.75 -8.00
CA VAL A 126 14.14 0.56 -8.62
C VAL A 126 14.20 -0.61 -7.65
N ALA A 127 14.55 -0.37 -6.40
CA ALA A 127 14.73 -1.39 -5.39
C ALA A 127 13.39 -1.94 -4.89
N THR A 128 12.41 -1.06 -4.64
CA THR A 128 11.04 -1.45 -4.26
C THR A 128 10.31 -2.17 -5.40
N SER A 129 10.42 -1.64 -6.62
CA SER A 129 9.87 -2.31 -7.81
C SER A 129 10.60 -3.63 -8.09
N GLY A 130 11.90 -3.74 -7.83
CA GLY A 130 12.67 -4.97 -7.92
C GLY A 130 12.15 -6.06 -6.97
N VAL A 131 11.95 -5.75 -5.68
CA VAL A 131 11.33 -6.68 -4.72
C VAL A 131 9.95 -7.13 -5.20
N THR A 132 9.14 -6.19 -5.66
CA THR A 132 7.79 -6.47 -6.15
C THR A 132 7.82 -7.33 -7.42
N PHE A 133 8.71 -7.03 -8.35
CA PHE A 133 8.91 -7.77 -9.59
C PHE A 133 9.32 -9.22 -9.33
N PHE A 134 10.34 -9.44 -8.50
CA PHE A 134 10.77 -10.79 -8.12
C PHE A 134 9.68 -11.54 -7.37
N ARG A 135 8.87 -10.87 -6.55
CA ARG A 135 7.68 -11.47 -5.92
C ARG A 135 6.64 -11.92 -6.95
N THR A 136 6.32 -11.07 -7.92
CA THR A 136 5.35 -11.41 -8.98
C THR A 136 5.86 -12.56 -9.85
N ILE A 137 7.15 -12.55 -10.23
CA ILE A 137 7.80 -13.69 -10.90
C ILE A 137 7.69 -14.94 -10.03
N GLY A 138 8.03 -14.83 -8.75
CA GLY A 138 7.91 -15.91 -7.78
C GLY A 138 6.52 -16.51 -7.78
N GLY A 139 5.48 -15.68 -7.76
CA GLY A 139 4.09 -16.10 -7.88
C GLY A 139 3.83 -16.93 -9.14
N ALA A 140 4.18 -16.41 -10.32
CA ALA A 140 4.00 -17.12 -11.58
C ALA A 140 4.71 -18.48 -11.59
N PHE A 141 5.97 -18.53 -11.12
CA PHE A 141 6.71 -19.79 -10.95
C PHE A 141 6.03 -20.71 -9.93
N GLY A 142 5.52 -20.18 -8.83
CA GLY A 142 4.78 -20.93 -7.81
C GLY A 142 3.58 -21.65 -8.41
N ALA A 143 2.71 -20.93 -9.12
CA ALA A 143 1.55 -21.53 -9.76
C ALA A 143 1.94 -22.57 -10.82
N ALA A 144 2.95 -22.28 -11.66
CA ALA A 144 3.39 -23.19 -12.70
C ALA A 144 4.04 -24.47 -12.15
N VAL A 145 4.91 -24.35 -11.14
CA VAL A 145 5.60 -25.49 -10.52
C VAL A 145 4.63 -26.32 -9.70
N PHE A 146 3.78 -25.69 -8.88
CA PHE A 146 2.75 -26.43 -8.13
C PHE A 146 1.81 -27.15 -9.08
N GLY A 147 1.36 -26.51 -10.16
CA GLY A 147 0.51 -27.13 -11.18
C GLY A 147 1.19 -28.30 -11.86
N SER A 148 2.46 -28.16 -12.24
CA SER A 148 3.22 -29.23 -12.88
C SER A 148 3.42 -30.41 -11.94
N LEU A 149 3.79 -30.16 -10.68
CA LEU A 149 3.93 -31.19 -9.65
C LEU A 149 2.59 -31.88 -9.38
N PHE A 150 1.52 -31.10 -9.21
CA PHE A 150 0.18 -31.61 -8.97
C PHE A 150 -0.28 -32.51 -10.11
N VAL A 151 -0.21 -32.06 -11.36
CA VAL A 151 -0.61 -32.86 -12.53
C VAL A 151 0.23 -34.13 -12.64
N ASN A 152 1.55 -34.05 -12.40
CA ASN A 152 2.43 -35.23 -12.46
C ASN A 152 2.09 -36.27 -11.39
N PHE A 153 1.94 -35.84 -10.14
CA PHE A 153 1.58 -36.72 -9.03
C PHE A 153 0.16 -37.27 -9.15
N LEU A 154 -0.78 -36.43 -9.60
CA LEU A 154 -2.15 -36.84 -9.84
C LEU A 154 -2.23 -37.86 -10.96
N ARG A 155 -1.56 -37.63 -12.10
CA ARG A 155 -1.53 -38.58 -13.22
C ARG A 155 -1.00 -39.95 -12.80
N ALA A 156 0.04 -39.98 -11.95
CA ALA A 156 0.61 -41.23 -11.43
C ALA A 156 -0.38 -42.02 -10.55
N ARG A 157 -1.26 -41.32 -9.81
CA ARG A 157 -2.23 -41.94 -8.88
C ARG A 157 -3.63 -42.17 -9.50
N MET A 158 -3.99 -41.39 -10.52
CA MET A 158 -5.35 -41.36 -11.05
C MET A 158 -5.71 -42.64 -11.82
N GLY A 159 -4.77 -43.23 -12.56
CA GLY A 159 -5.01 -44.47 -13.31
C GLY A 159 -5.49 -45.62 -12.41
N PRO A 160 -4.73 -45.98 -11.36
CA PRO A 160 -5.15 -46.98 -10.39
C PRO A 160 -6.45 -46.61 -9.65
N ALA A 161 -6.62 -45.33 -9.27
CA ALA A 161 -7.82 -44.87 -8.56
C ALA A 161 -9.09 -44.99 -9.42
N MET A 162 -9.03 -44.61 -10.69
CA MET A 162 -10.13 -44.75 -11.64
C MET A 162 -10.44 -46.22 -11.95
N ALA A 163 -9.42 -47.06 -12.11
CA ALA A 163 -9.62 -48.49 -12.33
C ALA A 163 -10.32 -49.17 -11.14
N SER A 164 -10.00 -48.75 -9.90
CA SER A 164 -10.63 -49.29 -8.69
C SER A 164 -12.05 -48.77 -8.42
N SER A 165 -12.37 -47.55 -8.87
CA SER A 165 -13.66 -46.90 -8.65
C SER A 165 -14.66 -47.12 -9.79
N GLY A 166 -14.18 -47.40 -11.01
CA GLY A 166 -15.04 -47.51 -12.19
C GLY A 166 -15.64 -46.18 -12.65
N LEU A 167 -15.13 -45.04 -12.16
CA LEU A 167 -15.62 -43.71 -12.51
C LEU A 167 -15.15 -43.26 -13.90
N SER A 168 -16.01 -42.51 -14.60
CA SER A 168 -15.65 -41.86 -15.85
C SER A 168 -14.73 -40.66 -15.61
N ALA A 169 -13.93 -40.29 -16.62
CA ALA A 169 -13.04 -39.12 -16.55
C ALA A 169 -13.81 -37.80 -16.28
N GLU A 170 -15.05 -37.71 -16.75
CA GLU A 170 -15.92 -36.56 -16.54
C GLU A 170 -16.34 -36.40 -15.07
N SER A 171 -16.64 -37.50 -14.39
CA SER A 171 -17.00 -37.51 -12.97
C SER A 171 -15.81 -37.13 -12.06
N VAL A 172 -14.59 -37.44 -12.49
CA VAL A 172 -13.35 -37.14 -11.76
C VAL A 172 -12.90 -35.68 -11.95
N SER A 173 -13.29 -35.06 -13.05
CA SER A 173 -12.85 -33.71 -13.42
C SER A 173 -13.61 -32.61 -12.69
N SER A 174 -14.77 -32.91 -12.09
CA SER A 174 -15.57 -31.95 -11.31
C SER A 174 -15.68 -32.42 -9.85
N PRO A 175 -15.33 -31.58 -8.86
CA PRO A 175 -15.52 -31.91 -7.45
C PRO A 175 -16.99 -32.23 -7.14
N GLU A 176 -17.93 -31.46 -7.69
CA GLU A 176 -19.36 -31.67 -7.46
C GLU A 176 -19.85 -33.00 -8.05
N ALA A 177 -19.36 -33.37 -9.23
CA ALA A 177 -19.71 -34.66 -9.85
C ALA A 177 -19.11 -35.83 -9.05
N LEU A 178 -17.90 -35.67 -8.53
CA LEU A 178 -17.23 -36.66 -7.70
C LEU A 178 -17.96 -36.89 -6.37
N HIS A 179 -18.36 -35.82 -5.68
CA HIS A 179 -19.05 -35.90 -4.39
C HIS A 179 -20.53 -36.30 -4.47
N ARG A 180 -21.12 -36.33 -5.68
CA ARG A 180 -22.44 -36.94 -5.92
C ARG A 180 -22.39 -38.47 -5.95
N GLN A 181 -21.21 -39.07 -6.08
CA GLN A 181 -21.04 -40.52 -6.12
C GLN A 181 -21.07 -41.12 -4.71
N PRO A 182 -21.38 -42.43 -4.58
CA PRO A 182 -21.25 -43.11 -3.31
C PRO A 182 -19.83 -42.96 -2.74
N LEU A 183 -19.72 -42.73 -1.43
CA LEU A 183 -18.43 -42.48 -0.75
C LEU A 183 -17.38 -43.58 -1.03
N THR A 184 -17.82 -44.84 -1.13
CA THR A 184 -16.94 -45.98 -1.43
C THR A 184 -16.33 -45.92 -2.83
N VAL A 185 -17.04 -45.30 -3.78
CA VAL A 185 -16.62 -45.14 -5.17
C VAL A 185 -15.76 -43.89 -5.34
N ALA A 186 -16.09 -42.80 -4.63
CA ALA A 186 -15.31 -41.56 -4.68
C ALA A 186 -14.00 -41.62 -3.89
N ALA A 187 -13.93 -42.42 -2.81
CA ALA A 187 -12.80 -42.46 -1.88
C ALA A 187 -11.42 -42.67 -2.55
N PRO A 188 -11.23 -43.61 -3.50
CA PRO A 188 -9.93 -43.81 -4.15
C PRO A 188 -9.46 -42.57 -4.92
N VAL A 189 -10.39 -41.87 -5.57
CA VAL A 189 -10.09 -40.64 -6.33
C VAL A 189 -9.80 -39.49 -5.37
N VAL A 190 -10.62 -39.32 -4.33
CA VAL A 190 -10.40 -38.31 -3.28
C VAL A 190 -9.03 -38.48 -2.62
N GLN A 191 -8.66 -39.71 -2.28
CA GLN A 191 -7.37 -40.03 -1.69
C GLN A 191 -6.22 -39.74 -2.67
N ALA A 192 -6.38 -40.04 -3.97
CA ALA A 192 -5.40 -39.68 -4.97
C ALA A 192 -5.17 -38.16 -5.06
N TYR A 193 -6.23 -37.34 -4.94
CA TYR A 193 -6.12 -35.88 -4.84
C TYR A 193 -5.41 -35.43 -3.56
N ALA A 194 -5.82 -35.97 -2.40
CA ALA A 194 -5.24 -35.64 -1.10
C ALA A 194 -3.73 -35.93 -1.04
N GLU A 195 -3.31 -37.13 -1.44
CA GLU A 195 -1.90 -37.52 -1.46
C GLU A 195 -1.08 -36.71 -2.47
N SER A 196 -1.66 -36.40 -3.63
CA SER A 196 -0.96 -35.61 -4.65
C SER A 196 -0.71 -34.18 -4.18
N LEU A 197 -1.73 -33.53 -3.61
CA LEU A 197 -1.60 -32.18 -3.05
C LEU A 197 -0.72 -32.16 -1.81
N GLY A 198 -0.82 -33.16 -0.93
CA GLY A 198 0.07 -33.33 0.21
C GLY A 198 1.54 -33.39 -0.22
N GLN A 199 1.84 -34.11 -1.31
CA GLN A 199 3.19 -34.18 -1.86
C GLN A 199 3.65 -32.88 -2.51
N VAL A 200 2.75 -32.13 -3.16
CA VAL A 200 3.05 -30.75 -3.63
C VAL A 200 3.44 -29.86 -2.46
N PHE A 201 2.66 -29.89 -1.36
CA PHE A 201 2.97 -29.10 -0.16
C PHE A 201 4.28 -29.53 0.49
N LEU A 202 4.67 -30.80 0.43
CA LEU A 202 5.97 -31.27 0.91
C LEU A 202 7.14 -30.69 0.08
N TRP A 203 7.00 -30.64 -1.24
CA TRP A 203 7.98 -29.97 -2.11
C TRP A 203 8.03 -28.46 -1.84
N ALA A 204 6.88 -27.83 -1.63
CA ALA A 204 6.81 -26.43 -1.22
C ALA A 204 7.52 -26.16 0.12
N ALA A 205 7.39 -27.08 1.09
CA ALA A 205 8.11 -27.00 2.35
C ALA A 205 9.64 -27.01 2.15
N THR A 206 10.13 -27.77 1.16
CA THR A 206 11.57 -27.82 0.83
C THR A 206 12.05 -26.47 0.30
N VAL A 207 11.28 -25.84 -0.59
CA VAL A 207 11.58 -24.49 -1.10
C VAL A 207 11.55 -23.45 0.02
N ALA A 208 10.54 -23.52 0.90
CA ALA A 208 10.43 -22.64 2.06
C ALA A 208 11.58 -22.84 3.07
N ALA A 209 12.04 -24.08 3.26
CA ALA A 209 13.19 -24.38 4.10
C ALA A 209 14.49 -23.80 3.54
N VAL A 210 14.69 -23.84 2.22
CA VAL A 210 15.83 -23.15 1.57
C VAL A 210 15.74 -21.65 1.81
N ALA A 211 14.55 -21.04 1.70
CA ALA A 211 14.37 -19.63 2.00
C ALA A 211 14.64 -19.28 3.46
N PHE A 212 14.27 -20.16 4.39
CA PHE A 212 14.60 -20.00 5.81
C PHE A 212 16.13 -19.98 6.03
N VAL A 213 16.87 -20.90 5.41
CA VAL A 213 18.34 -20.90 5.48
C VAL A 213 18.92 -19.61 4.88
N LEU A 214 18.38 -19.14 3.76
CA LEU A 214 18.78 -17.86 3.16
C LEU A 214 18.43 -16.67 4.07
N ALA A 215 17.29 -16.69 4.76
CA ALA A 215 16.90 -15.64 5.70
C ALA A 215 17.86 -15.57 6.90
N LEU A 216 18.40 -16.71 7.37
CA LEU A 216 19.41 -16.73 8.44
C LEU A 216 20.71 -16.02 8.02
N LEU A 217 21.09 -16.14 6.75
CA LEU A 217 22.27 -15.50 6.15
C LEU A 217 22.07 -14.00 5.89
N LEU A 218 20.86 -13.46 6.08
CA LEU A 218 20.61 -12.04 5.97
C LEU A 218 21.43 -11.28 7.02
N ARG A 219 22.33 -10.39 6.58
CA ARG A 219 23.03 -9.48 7.48
C ARG A 219 22.07 -8.40 7.96
N GLU A 220 22.07 -8.17 9.26
CA GLU A 220 21.35 -7.06 9.88
C GLU A 220 22.20 -5.80 9.71
N VAL A 221 21.74 -4.88 8.89
CA VAL A 221 22.36 -3.56 8.67
C VAL A 221 21.56 -2.58 9.53
N PRO A 222 22.19 -1.72 10.35
CA PRO A 222 21.46 -0.74 11.14
C PRO A 222 20.60 0.12 10.21
N LEU A 223 19.29 0.15 10.49
CA LEU A 223 18.33 0.91 9.71
C LEU A 223 18.64 2.40 9.83
N ARG A 224 18.72 3.11 8.70
CA ARG A 224 18.70 4.58 8.70
C ARG A 224 17.34 5.05 9.26
N ASP A 225 17.34 6.05 10.13
CA ASP A 225 16.15 6.59 10.80
C ASP A 225 15.13 7.12 9.78
N ILE A 226 14.17 6.28 9.38
CA ILE A 226 12.96 6.72 8.68
C ILE A 226 11.86 6.85 9.74
N HIS A 227 11.77 8.02 10.35
CA HIS A 227 10.73 8.35 11.33
C HIS A 227 9.32 8.12 10.74
N ASN A 228 8.49 7.36 11.48
CA ASN A 228 7.04 7.22 11.34
C ASN A 228 6.48 6.93 9.92
N SER A 229 6.82 5.78 9.35
CA SER A 229 6.21 5.28 8.10
C SER A 229 5.32 4.05 8.30
N ALA A 230 4.65 3.88 9.45
CA ALA A 230 3.75 2.74 9.68
C ALA A 230 2.47 2.75 8.81
N VAL A 231 2.13 3.89 8.20
CA VAL A 231 0.89 4.09 7.42
C VAL A 231 1.04 3.68 5.95
N ASP A 232 2.27 3.56 5.44
CA ASP A 232 2.57 3.20 4.04
C ASP A 232 2.71 1.68 3.81
N LEU A 233 2.46 0.88 4.85
CA LEU A 233 2.67 -0.58 4.84
C LEU A 233 1.40 -1.37 4.42
N GLY A 234 0.25 -0.70 4.30
CA GLY A 234 -1.03 -1.31 3.89
C GLY A 234 -1.16 -1.57 2.38
N ASP A 235 -0.34 -0.90 1.56
CA ASP A 235 -0.39 -0.98 0.09
C ASP A 235 0.16 -2.30 -0.48
N GLY A 236 0.70 -3.18 0.37
CA GLY A 236 1.21 -4.49 -0.03
C GLY A 236 0.17 -5.40 -0.71
N PHE A 237 -1.12 -5.14 -0.52
CA PHE A 237 -2.23 -5.90 -1.10
C PHE A 237 -2.76 -5.32 -2.43
N GLY A 238 -2.23 -4.17 -2.88
CA GLY A 238 -2.53 -3.59 -4.19
C GLY A 238 -1.59 -4.10 -5.29
N MET A 239 -2.07 -4.09 -6.54
CA MET A 239 -1.16 -4.08 -7.70
C MET A 239 -0.12 -2.95 -7.53
N PRO A 240 1.13 -3.12 -8.01
CA PRO A 240 2.19 -2.12 -7.83
C PRO A 240 1.69 -0.70 -8.15
N SER A 241 1.82 0.20 -7.18
CA SER A 241 1.44 1.60 -7.37
C SER A 241 2.43 2.27 -8.31
N THR A 242 1.90 2.85 -9.40
CA THR A 242 2.66 3.60 -10.42
C THR A 242 2.87 5.05 -10.01
N GLU A 243 3.22 5.31 -8.76
CA GLU A 243 3.42 6.70 -8.32
C GLU A 243 4.71 7.27 -8.91
N THR A 244 4.61 8.43 -9.57
CA THR A 244 5.77 9.12 -10.16
C THR A 244 6.67 9.69 -9.06
N PRO A 245 8.00 9.83 -9.28
CA PRO A 245 8.93 10.41 -8.31
C PRO A 245 8.50 11.78 -7.77
N GLU A 246 7.85 12.58 -8.61
CA GLU A 246 7.28 13.89 -8.28
C GLU A 246 6.19 13.77 -7.20
N LYS A 247 5.35 12.74 -7.28
CA LYS A 247 4.27 12.50 -6.33
C LYS A 247 4.79 11.98 -4.99
N LEU A 248 5.90 11.24 -5.01
CA LEU A 248 6.62 10.84 -3.80
C LEU A 248 7.26 12.05 -3.10
N LEU A 249 7.87 12.97 -3.87
CA LEU A 249 8.39 14.25 -3.37
C LEU A 249 7.26 15.12 -2.79
N GLU A 250 6.13 15.21 -3.48
CA GLU A 250 4.92 15.91 -3.04
C GLU A 250 4.43 15.35 -1.69
N ASN A 251 4.30 14.03 -1.58
CA ASN A 251 3.89 13.35 -0.37
C ASN A 251 4.92 13.52 0.77
N ALA A 252 6.22 13.56 0.47
CA ALA A 252 7.28 13.78 1.46
C ALA A 252 7.24 15.22 2.01
N ILE A 253 7.19 16.23 1.14
CA ILE A 253 7.09 17.64 1.54
C ILE A 253 5.79 17.89 2.31
N GLY A 254 4.67 17.33 1.86
CA GLY A 254 3.38 17.46 2.54
C GLY A 254 3.36 16.82 3.94
N ARG A 255 4.20 15.82 4.20
CA ARG A 255 4.40 15.24 5.54
C ARG A 255 5.31 16.11 6.40
N MET A 256 6.40 16.62 5.85
CA MET A 256 7.33 17.52 6.56
C MET A 256 6.64 18.79 7.06
N LEU A 257 5.72 19.35 6.26
CA LEU A 257 4.93 20.53 6.63
C LEU A 257 3.93 20.25 7.76
N ARG A 258 3.41 19.02 7.88
CA ARG A 258 2.41 18.65 8.89
C ARG A 258 3.02 18.31 10.26
N GLY A 259 4.26 17.79 10.28
CA GLY A 259 4.85 17.20 11.48
C GLY A 259 5.75 18.10 12.33
N ASP A 260 6.27 19.21 11.80
CA ASP A 260 7.32 19.99 12.49
C ASP A 260 6.81 21.28 13.18
N PRO A 261 6.97 21.44 14.51
CA PRO A 261 6.62 22.66 15.24
C PRO A 261 7.32 23.93 14.74
N GLY A 262 8.51 23.81 14.13
CA GLY A 262 9.33 24.93 13.67
C GLY A 262 8.73 25.71 12.49
N MET A 263 7.72 25.15 11.82
CA MET A 263 7.06 25.71 10.64
C MET A 263 5.64 26.23 10.92
N ARG A 264 5.27 26.39 12.19
CA ARG A 264 4.01 27.07 12.55
C ARG A 264 4.12 28.55 12.18
N LEU A 265 3.06 29.16 11.64
CA LEU A 265 2.99 30.62 11.38
C LEU A 265 3.49 31.47 12.57
N ARG A 266 3.34 30.95 13.79
CA ARG A 266 3.88 31.52 15.03
C ARG A 266 5.41 31.67 15.07
N SER A 267 6.19 30.71 14.56
CA SER A 267 7.66 30.82 14.53
C SER A 267 8.14 31.84 13.50
N ILE A 268 7.39 32.02 12.42
CA ILE A 268 7.68 33.02 11.38
C ILE A 268 7.32 34.43 11.87
N ALA A 269 6.16 34.59 12.53
CA ALA A 269 5.72 35.85 13.13
C ALA A 269 6.67 36.37 14.22
N MET A 270 7.41 35.50 14.89
CA MET A 270 8.36 35.87 15.96
C MET A 270 9.73 36.32 15.44
N ARG A 271 9.95 36.35 14.11
CA ARG A 271 11.23 36.82 13.54
C ARG A 271 11.30 38.35 13.51
N PRO A 272 12.49 38.96 13.72
CA PRO A 272 12.66 40.42 13.80
C PRO A 272 12.15 41.18 12.55
N ASP A 273 12.23 40.52 11.40
CA ASP A 273 11.86 41.11 10.11
C ASP A 273 10.37 40.96 9.78
N CYS A 274 9.60 40.22 10.59
CA CYS A 274 8.16 40.06 10.39
C CYS A 274 7.38 41.03 11.28
N ARG A 275 6.73 42.02 10.65
CA ARG A 275 5.90 43.02 11.35
C ARG A 275 4.45 42.58 11.55
N LEU A 276 4.06 41.45 10.99
CA LEU A 276 2.71 40.88 11.11
C LEU A 276 2.67 39.81 12.20
N ASP A 277 1.56 39.79 12.93
CA ASP A 277 1.22 38.73 13.86
C ASP A 277 0.75 37.47 13.12
N VAL A 278 0.50 36.39 13.86
CA VAL A 278 0.12 35.08 13.29
C VAL A 278 -1.16 35.18 12.46
N ALA A 279 -2.13 35.97 12.94
CA ALA A 279 -3.41 36.18 12.27
C ALA A 279 -3.24 37.00 10.98
N GLY A 280 -2.44 38.07 11.02
CA GLY A 280 -2.10 38.89 9.85
C GLY A 280 -1.36 38.10 8.77
N LEU A 281 -0.35 37.31 9.15
CA LEU A 281 0.35 36.43 8.20
C LEU A 281 -0.60 35.41 7.56
N TRP A 282 -1.46 34.79 8.36
CA TRP A 282 -2.45 33.83 7.86
C TRP A 282 -3.41 34.50 6.87
N GLY A 283 -3.95 35.67 7.21
CA GLY A 283 -4.87 36.42 6.36
C GLY A 283 -4.21 36.85 5.05
N LEU A 284 -2.99 37.38 5.12
CA LEU A 284 -2.20 37.80 3.97
C LEU A 284 -1.93 36.64 2.99
N LEU A 285 -1.49 35.49 3.50
CA LEU A 285 -1.26 34.29 2.69
C LEU A 285 -2.56 33.76 2.08
N ARG A 286 -3.68 33.85 2.81
CA ARG A 286 -4.99 33.42 2.33
C ARG A 286 -5.48 34.31 1.17
N ILE A 287 -5.33 35.63 1.28
CA ILE A 287 -5.67 36.60 0.22
C ILE A 287 -4.83 36.34 -1.02
N ASN A 288 -3.50 36.23 -0.87
CA ASN A 288 -2.60 35.94 -1.99
C ASN A 288 -3.03 34.71 -2.75
N ARG A 289 -3.37 33.66 -2.00
CA ARG A 289 -3.73 32.39 -2.57
C ARG A 289 -5.09 32.45 -3.29
N TYR A 290 -6.10 33.09 -2.71
CA TYR A 290 -7.39 33.26 -3.39
C TYR A 290 -7.28 34.14 -4.64
N GLN A 291 -6.47 35.21 -4.58
CA GLN A 291 -6.23 36.09 -5.71
C GLN A 291 -5.51 35.36 -6.87
N GLN A 292 -4.53 34.51 -6.58
CA GLN A 292 -3.84 33.70 -7.59
C GLN A 292 -4.75 32.65 -8.26
N PHE A 293 -5.67 32.04 -7.51
CA PHE A 293 -6.49 30.94 -8.02
C PHE A 293 -7.84 31.36 -8.61
N PHE A 294 -8.55 32.26 -7.94
CA PHE A 294 -9.91 32.70 -8.32
C PHE A 294 -9.92 34.08 -8.99
N GLY A 295 -8.75 34.71 -9.13
CA GLY A 295 -8.60 36.07 -9.67
C GLY A 295 -9.07 37.18 -8.73
N ALA A 296 -9.83 36.83 -7.69
CA ALA A 296 -10.34 37.74 -6.68
C ALA A 296 -10.37 37.06 -5.30
N ALA A 297 -10.03 37.80 -4.25
CA ALA A 297 -10.20 37.37 -2.87
C ALA A 297 -11.37 38.16 -2.24
N ARG A 298 -12.38 37.45 -1.73
CA ARG A 298 -13.49 38.03 -0.97
C ARG A 298 -13.52 37.47 0.44
N ILE A 299 -13.83 38.31 1.43
CA ILE A 299 -13.86 37.84 2.83
C ILE A 299 -15.04 36.88 3.07
N THR A 300 -16.15 37.12 2.38
CA THR A 300 -17.35 36.28 2.38
C THR A 300 -17.05 34.86 1.89
N ASP A 301 -16.33 34.73 0.77
CA ASP A 301 -15.92 33.44 0.21
C ASP A 301 -14.93 32.70 1.13
N ILE A 302 -14.03 33.44 1.80
CA ILE A 302 -13.08 32.88 2.76
C ILE A 302 -13.82 32.38 4.01
N GLY A 303 -14.77 33.16 4.55
CA GLY A 303 -15.59 32.78 5.70
C GLY A 303 -16.46 31.56 5.43
N ASN A 304 -17.18 31.55 4.30
CA ASN A 304 -18.01 30.42 3.87
C ASN A 304 -17.21 29.13 3.72
N HIS A 305 -16.00 29.19 3.20
CA HIS A 305 -15.14 28.02 3.06
C HIS A 305 -14.62 27.50 4.42
N LEU A 306 -14.48 28.36 5.43
CA LEU A 306 -14.05 27.96 6.77
C LEU A 306 -15.22 27.56 7.69
N GLY A 307 -16.46 27.68 7.22
CA GLY A 307 -17.65 27.49 8.05
C GLY A 307 -17.79 28.55 9.15
N LEU A 308 -17.17 29.71 8.97
CA LEU A 308 -17.15 30.80 9.95
C LEU A 308 -17.89 32.03 9.42
N PRO A 309 -18.68 32.73 10.26
CA PRO A 309 -19.21 34.05 9.91
C PRO A 309 -18.07 35.01 9.57
N PHE A 310 -18.21 35.78 8.48
CA PHE A 310 -17.15 36.67 8.00
C PHE A 310 -16.80 37.76 9.02
N GLU A 311 -17.74 38.11 9.91
CA GLU A 311 -17.58 39.08 10.99
C GLU A 311 -16.48 38.69 11.98
N VAL A 312 -16.19 37.39 12.13
CA VAL A 312 -15.10 36.88 12.97
C VAL A 312 -13.74 37.18 12.35
N LEU A 313 -13.68 37.21 11.02
CA LEU A 313 -12.46 37.45 10.26
C LEU A 313 -12.20 38.95 10.07
N GLU A 314 -13.26 39.75 9.99
CA GLU A 314 -13.24 41.19 9.73
C GLU A 314 -12.15 41.98 10.49
N PRO A 315 -11.90 41.77 11.81
CA PRO A 315 -10.87 42.53 12.53
C PRO A 315 -9.45 42.28 12.01
N THR A 316 -9.14 41.03 11.65
CA THR A 316 -7.82 40.63 11.16
C THR A 316 -7.56 41.22 9.77
N PHE A 317 -8.55 41.14 8.89
CA PHE A 317 -8.45 41.68 7.53
C PHE A 317 -8.44 43.22 7.54
N SER A 318 -9.20 43.86 8.44
CA SER A 318 -9.17 45.31 8.63
C SER A 318 -7.81 45.80 9.11
N GLN A 319 -7.15 45.05 10.00
CA GLN A 319 -5.79 45.34 10.45
C GLN A 319 -4.78 45.23 9.30
N LEU A 320 -4.93 44.27 8.38
CA LEU A 320 -4.09 44.14 7.18
C LEU A 320 -4.25 45.32 6.20
N VAL A 321 -5.46 45.88 6.12
CA VAL A 321 -5.71 47.11 5.34
C VAL A 321 -5.11 48.33 6.04
N ALA A 322 -5.32 48.48 7.34
CA ALA A 322 -4.79 49.59 8.13
C ALA A 322 -3.25 49.63 8.16
N THR A 323 -2.61 48.47 8.14
CA THR A 323 -1.14 48.34 8.09
C THR A 323 -0.58 48.49 6.66
N GLY A 324 -1.43 48.67 5.66
CA GLY A 324 -1.04 48.94 4.28
C GLY A 324 -0.53 47.73 3.51
N TYR A 325 -0.82 46.50 3.97
CA TYR A 325 -0.45 45.28 3.25
C TYR A 325 -1.53 44.86 2.23
N VAL A 326 -2.79 45.22 2.46
CA VAL A 326 -3.94 44.85 1.62
C VAL A 326 -4.72 46.10 1.21
N VAL A 327 -5.15 46.17 -0.06
CA VAL A 327 -6.15 47.14 -0.52
C VAL A 327 -7.50 46.45 -0.54
N ARG A 328 -8.52 47.13 -0.03
CA ARG A 328 -9.91 46.66 -0.07
C ARG A 328 -10.74 47.60 -0.93
N ASP A 329 -11.46 47.01 -1.89
CA ASP A 329 -12.47 47.67 -2.71
C ASP A 329 -13.80 46.94 -2.54
N GLY A 330 -14.66 47.45 -1.66
CA GLY A 330 -15.88 46.76 -1.25
C GLY A 330 -15.60 45.41 -0.57
N ASP A 331 -16.12 44.32 -1.14
CA ASP A 331 -15.89 42.94 -0.68
C ASP A 331 -14.61 42.32 -1.28
N HIS A 332 -13.98 42.99 -2.25
CA HIS A 332 -12.77 42.51 -2.90
C HIS A 332 -11.51 42.97 -2.17
N MET A 333 -10.55 42.07 -2.05
CA MET A 333 -9.25 42.32 -1.44
C MET A 333 -8.13 41.96 -2.41
N SER A 334 -7.15 42.84 -2.49
CA SER A 334 -5.94 42.63 -3.29
C SER A 334 -4.70 43.03 -2.49
N LEU A 335 -3.57 42.39 -2.78
CA LEU A 335 -2.32 42.70 -2.11
C LEU A 335 -1.72 43.99 -2.66
N THR A 336 -1.23 44.83 -1.74
CA THR A 336 -0.32 45.94 -2.09
C THR A 336 1.06 45.40 -2.46
N PRO A 337 1.96 46.22 -3.05
CA PRO A 337 3.36 45.84 -3.23
C PRO A 337 4.06 45.39 -1.94
N ALA A 338 3.74 46.02 -0.80
CA ALA A 338 4.25 45.62 0.51
C ALA A 338 3.69 44.25 0.95
N GLY A 339 2.43 43.97 0.64
CA GLY A 339 1.79 42.67 0.85
C GLY A 339 2.43 41.55 0.04
N VAL A 340 2.65 41.78 -1.25
CA VAL A 340 3.31 40.82 -2.14
C VAL A 340 4.72 40.50 -1.64
N HIS A 341 5.51 41.52 -1.29
CA HIS A 341 6.86 41.34 -0.77
C HIS A 341 6.89 40.52 0.54
N GLN A 342 5.91 40.73 1.42
CA GLN A 342 5.79 39.95 2.66
C GLN A 342 5.42 38.49 2.39
N VAL A 343 4.57 38.21 1.39
CA VAL A 343 4.27 36.84 0.96
C VAL A 343 5.51 36.16 0.37
N GLU A 344 6.23 36.84 -0.51
CA GLU A 344 7.46 36.32 -1.13
C GLU A 344 8.53 36.03 -0.08
N TYR A 345 8.66 36.89 0.93
CA TYR A 345 9.54 36.65 2.07
C TYR A 345 9.18 35.35 2.81
N VAL A 346 7.91 35.16 3.17
CA VAL A 346 7.46 33.93 3.85
C VAL A 346 7.67 32.71 2.98
N TYR A 347 7.39 32.80 1.68
CA TYR A 347 7.59 31.72 0.73
C TYR A 347 9.08 31.34 0.61
N SER A 348 9.97 32.33 0.54
CA SER A 348 11.42 32.12 0.49
C SER A 348 11.96 31.45 1.76
N LEU A 349 11.43 31.80 2.93
CA LEU A 349 11.79 31.16 4.21
C LEU A 349 11.37 29.68 4.21
N LEU A 350 10.17 29.40 3.71
CA LEU A 350 9.62 28.06 3.56
C LEU A 350 10.48 27.21 2.63
N LEU A 351 10.79 27.73 1.44
CA LEU A 351 11.65 27.08 0.46
C LEU A 351 13.04 26.82 1.02
N ASN A 352 13.67 27.82 1.65
CA ASN A 352 15.00 27.67 2.23
C ASN A 352 15.01 26.65 3.36
N TRP A 353 13.98 26.62 4.21
CA TRP A 353 13.86 25.61 5.27
C TRP A 353 13.66 24.20 4.71
N ILE A 354 12.79 24.03 3.72
CA ILE A 354 12.56 22.73 3.07
C ILE A 354 13.85 22.29 2.38
N ALA A 355 14.50 23.16 1.61
CA ALA A 355 15.74 22.87 0.93
C ALA A 355 16.87 22.50 1.90
N ASP A 356 17.04 23.25 2.99
CA ASP A 356 18.04 22.98 4.03
C ASP A 356 17.76 21.68 4.78
N LYS A 357 16.49 21.41 5.10
CA LYS A 357 16.11 20.18 5.81
C LYS A 357 16.19 18.94 4.91
N LEU A 358 15.87 19.08 3.62
CA LEU A 358 16.12 18.05 2.62
C LEU A 358 17.63 17.82 2.48
N ALA A 359 18.43 18.89 2.32
CA ALA A 359 19.88 18.78 2.18
C ALA A 359 20.59 18.12 3.38
N ARG A 360 20.04 18.28 4.59
CA ARG A 360 20.55 17.62 5.81
C ARG A 360 19.95 16.24 6.06
N SER A 361 18.92 15.84 5.32
CA SER A 361 18.32 14.52 5.46
C SER A 361 19.20 13.50 4.72
N PRO A 362 19.60 12.40 5.37
CA PRO A 362 20.57 11.43 4.82
C PRO A 362 20.07 10.65 3.58
N GLY A 363 18.84 10.91 3.12
CA GLY A 363 18.29 10.40 1.85
C GLY A 363 18.24 11.44 0.72
N PHE A 364 18.78 12.65 0.92
CA PHE A 364 18.68 13.79 0.00
C PHE A 364 20.04 14.54 -0.13
N GLU A 365 21.16 13.82 -0.11
CA GLU A 365 22.49 14.42 -0.34
C GLU A 365 22.59 14.99 -1.77
N GLY A 366 22.31 16.29 -1.90
CA GLY A 366 22.63 17.13 -3.06
C GLY A 366 21.56 17.32 -4.14
N ARG A 367 20.27 17.01 -3.92
CA ARG A 367 19.34 16.78 -5.06
C ARG A 367 18.02 17.53 -5.26
N PRO A 368 17.41 18.31 -4.36
CA PRO A 368 16.30 19.12 -4.83
C PRO A 368 16.86 20.34 -5.55
N ASP A 369 16.75 20.39 -6.88
CA ASP A 369 16.78 21.68 -7.57
C ASP A 369 15.64 22.53 -6.98
N ARG A 370 15.90 23.81 -6.72
CA ARG A 370 14.90 24.71 -6.13
C ARG A 370 13.60 24.69 -6.94
N GLY A 371 13.69 24.49 -8.26
CA GLY A 371 12.54 24.39 -9.15
C GLY A 371 11.64 23.17 -8.94
N GLU A 372 12.18 22.01 -8.55
CA GLU A 372 11.38 20.80 -8.30
C GLU A 372 10.62 20.90 -6.99
N VAL A 373 11.26 21.43 -5.95
CA VAL A 373 10.63 21.72 -4.65
C VAL A 373 9.53 22.76 -4.81
N GLU A 374 9.77 23.78 -5.64
CA GLU A 374 8.78 24.82 -5.92
C GLU A 374 7.54 24.24 -6.62
N THR A 375 7.75 23.40 -7.63
CA THR A 375 6.68 22.71 -8.36
C THR A 375 5.88 21.79 -7.42
N ALA A 376 6.56 20.98 -6.60
CA ALA A 376 5.91 20.10 -5.64
C ALA A 376 5.12 20.88 -4.57
N LEU A 377 5.66 21.99 -4.06
CA LEU A 377 4.94 22.89 -3.14
C LEU A 377 3.69 23.48 -3.77
N ARG A 378 3.76 23.85 -5.05
CA ARG A 378 2.62 24.39 -5.80
C ARG A 378 1.51 23.33 -5.95
N HIS A 379 1.87 22.08 -6.22
CA HIS A 379 0.91 20.96 -6.28
C HIS A 379 0.31 20.62 -4.91
N ILE A 380 1.10 20.62 -3.83
CA ILE A 380 0.56 20.46 -2.46
C ILE A 380 -0.42 21.58 -2.14
N ALA A 381 -0.07 22.82 -2.49
CA ALA A 381 -0.93 23.98 -2.26
C ALA A 381 -2.26 23.85 -3.02
N TYR A 382 -2.23 23.30 -4.24
CA TYR A 382 -3.42 22.97 -5.02
C TYR A 382 -4.30 21.92 -4.32
N ARG A 383 -3.69 20.84 -3.82
CA ARG A 383 -4.42 19.73 -3.15
C ARG A 383 -5.05 20.14 -1.82
N VAL A 384 -4.37 20.97 -1.05
CA VAL A 384 -4.87 21.52 0.24
C VAL A 384 -6.05 22.49 0.06
N LEU A 385 -6.23 23.06 -1.14
CA LEU A 385 -7.35 23.95 -1.47
C LEU A 385 -8.56 23.20 -2.06
N ALA A 386 -8.30 22.14 -2.83
CA ALA A 386 -9.34 21.40 -3.54
C ALA A 386 -10.13 20.46 -2.62
N GLN A 387 -9.60 20.07 -1.47
CA GLN A 387 -10.33 19.23 -0.50
C GLN A 387 -11.20 20.09 0.42
N ARG A 388 -12.52 19.92 0.29
CA ARG A 388 -13.55 20.47 1.17
C ARG A 388 -13.61 19.75 2.54
N ASP A 389 -12.99 18.58 2.66
CA ASP A 389 -13.22 17.64 3.77
C ASP A 389 -11.91 17.12 4.39
N TRP A 390 -11.19 17.95 5.16
CA TRP A 390 -10.16 17.44 6.08
C TRP A 390 -10.70 17.23 7.51
N GLY A 391 -12.00 17.40 7.72
CA GLY A 391 -12.65 17.31 9.04
C GLY A 391 -13.61 16.14 9.26
N HIS A 392 -13.88 15.28 8.26
CA HIS A 392 -14.97 14.30 8.36
C HIS A 392 -14.66 12.83 8.06
N ASP A 393 -13.39 12.39 8.08
CA ASP A 393 -13.06 10.95 8.13
C ASP A 393 -12.92 10.43 9.58
N TRP A 394 -13.79 10.92 10.47
CA TRP A 394 -13.81 10.55 11.90
C TRP A 394 -15.23 10.20 12.36
N ALA A 395 -15.91 9.30 11.63
CA ALA A 395 -16.94 8.40 12.16
C ALA A 395 -17.26 7.38 11.07
N GLY A 396 -17.22 6.10 11.40
CA GLY A 396 -17.52 5.05 10.43
C GLY A 396 -18.96 5.10 9.94
N GLU A 397 -19.13 5.07 8.61
CA GLU A 397 -20.19 4.37 7.87
C GLU A 397 -20.00 4.61 6.37
N ALA A 398 -20.07 3.56 5.55
CA ALA A 398 -20.24 3.69 4.11
C ALA A 398 -21.66 4.19 3.80
N PRO A 399 -21.90 4.97 2.73
CA PRO A 399 -22.44 4.31 1.52
C PRO A 399 -22.05 4.92 0.15
N THR A 400 -22.11 4.03 -0.84
CA THR A 400 -22.34 4.18 -2.29
C THR A 400 -22.94 5.50 -2.82
N ALA A 401 -22.42 6.01 -3.96
CA ALA A 401 -23.16 6.19 -5.23
C ALA A 401 -22.37 6.90 -6.36
N ALA A 402 -22.43 6.27 -7.55
CA ALA A 402 -22.58 6.83 -8.90
C ALA A 402 -21.58 7.86 -9.47
N THR A 403 -20.72 7.38 -10.38
CA THR A 403 -20.11 8.13 -11.49
C THR A 403 -21.17 8.53 -12.53
N PRO A 404 -21.26 9.79 -12.99
CA PRO A 404 -21.99 10.11 -14.20
C PRO A 404 -21.11 9.86 -15.44
N ALA A 405 -21.73 9.23 -16.44
CA ALA A 405 -21.13 8.88 -17.72
C ALA A 405 -20.70 10.13 -18.51
N VAL A 406 -19.51 10.07 -19.11
CA VAL A 406 -19.03 11.04 -20.10
C VAL A 406 -19.80 10.80 -21.41
N ALA A 407 -20.59 11.79 -21.82
CA ALA A 407 -21.25 11.79 -23.12
C ALA A 407 -20.21 11.98 -24.23
N SER A 408 -20.10 10.98 -25.11
CA SER A 408 -19.35 11.05 -26.36
C SER A 408 -20.09 11.89 -27.38
N THR A 409 -19.55 13.05 -27.75
CA THR A 409 -19.94 13.79 -28.96
C THR A 409 -19.38 13.10 -30.21
N PRO A 410 -20.17 12.96 -31.30
CA PRO A 410 -19.73 12.31 -32.52
C PRO A 410 -18.89 13.27 -33.38
N THR A 411 -17.63 12.93 -33.63
CA THR A 411 -16.77 13.67 -34.55
C THR A 411 -17.08 13.26 -35.98
N GLY A 412 -17.47 14.25 -36.79
CA GLY A 412 -17.83 14.10 -38.19
C GLY A 412 -16.67 13.65 -39.08
N ALA A 413 -17.07 12.97 -40.15
CA ALA A 413 -16.23 12.47 -41.23
C ALA A 413 -15.46 13.59 -41.94
N ILE A 414 -14.20 13.29 -42.29
CA ILE A 414 -13.43 14.02 -43.30
C ILE A 414 -13.10 13.00 -44.42
N PRO A 415 -13.39 13.31 -45.70
CA PRO A 415 -13.11 12.42 -46.82
C PRO A 415 -11.66 12.56 -47.31
N HIS A 416 -11.06 11.43 -47.67
CA HIS A 416 -9.77 11.35 -48.36
C HIS A 416 -9.87 11.87 -49.81
N PRO A 417 -8.88 12.61 -50.31
CA PRO A 417 -8.57 12.64 -51.74
C PRO A 417 -7.36 11.77 -52.07
N HIS A 418 -7.34 11.35 -53.34
CA HIS A 418 -6.40 10.47 -54.03
C HIS A 418 -4.91 10.75 -53.87
#